data_AF-A0A916NT04-F1
#
_entry.id   AF-A0A916NT04-F1
#
_cell.length_a   1.000
_cell.length_b   1.000
_cell.length_c   1.000
_cell.angle_alpha   90.00
_cell.angle_beta   90.00
_cell.angle_gamma   90.00
#
_symmetry.space_group_name_H-M   'P 1'
#
loop_
_entity.id
_entity.type
_entity.pdbx_description
1 polymer ?
#
loop_
_entity_poly.entity_id
_entity_poly.type
_entity_poly.pdbx_seq_one_letter_code
_entity_poly.pdbx_strand_id
1 'polypeptide(L)'
;MTESIRNPKRRSLLLAGLVLLQTLVLIGIAMSFYAVSWFGQEIRVKTVPVDPRDLLYGDYVTLSYDISSLDTRLWKEAGSTPERGEPIYVVLKPGTDGLAEAIGAYRNKPALQPGEIAMRGSVNYNALDSIRVKYGVEKYYVPEGTGKSLEEKADRLIVRMKVAPWGQAKIEQLEDRVQ
;
A
#
# COMPACT_ATOMS: atom_id res chain seq x y z
N MET A 1 3.37 3.59 59.43
CA MET A 1 2.74 2.45 58.72
C MET A 1 1.31 2.85 58.39
N THR A 2 1.07 3.41 57.21
CA THR A 2 -0.27 3.85 56.79
C THR A 2 -0.80 2.83 55.78
N GLU A 3 -1.60 1.88 56.26
CA GLU A 3 -2.33 0.95 55.40
C GLU A 3 -3.45 1.74 54.68
N SER A 4 -3.23 2.01 53.40
CA SER A 4 -4.26 2.49 52.50
C SER A 4 -5.37 1.44 52.41
N ILE A 5 -6.50 1.66 53.10
CA ILE A 5 -7.75 0.89 52.99
C ILE A 5 -8.14 0.78 51.51
N ARG A 6 -7.83 -0.36 50.89
CA ARG A 6 -8.07 -0.65 49.48
C ARG A 6 -9.52 -1.07 49.30
N ASN A 7 -10.40 -0.16 48.87
CA ASN A 7 -11.78 -0.50 48.54
C ASN A 7 -11.81 -1.50 47.36
N PRO A 8 -12.25 -2.77 47.58
CA PRO A 8 -12.19 -3.81 46.56
C PRO A 8 -13.07 -3.51 45.34
N LYS A 9 -14.19 -2.78 45.52
CA LYS A 9 -15.09 -2.37 44.42
C LYS A 9 -14.44 -1.34 43.49
N ARG A 10 -13.63 -0.41 44.05
CA ARG A 10 -12.91 0.59 43.24
C ARG A 10 -11.81 -0.08 42.41
N ARG A 11 -11.19 -1.13 42.93
CA ARG A 11 -10.14 -1.89 42.25
C ARG A 11 -10.70 -2.75 41.13
N SER A 12 -11.83 -3.42 41.34
CA SER A 12 -12.49 -4.17 40.28
C SER A 12 -12.99 -3.26 39.15
N LEU A 13 -13.51 -2.07 39.47
CA LEU A 13 -13.86 -1.06 38.47
C LEU A 13 -12.66 -0.57 37.66
N LEU A 14 -11.52 -0.30 38.32
CA LEU A 14 -10.28 0.08 37.63
C LEU A 14 -9.75 -1.04 36.73
N LEU A 15 -9.78 -2.29 37.21
CA LEU A 15 -9.39 -3.45 36.40
C LEU A 15 -10.34 -3.66 35.22
N ALA A 16 -11.65 -3.55 35.42
CA ALA A 16 -12.63 -3.63 34.35
C ALA A 16 -12.45 -2.52 33.32
N GLY A 17 -12.16 -1.29 33.77
CA GLY A 17 -11.82 -0.16 32.89
C GLY A 17 -10.54 -0.40 32.08
N LEU A 18 -9.51 -1.00 32.71
CA LEU A 18 -8.26 -1.35 32.03
C LEU A 18 -8.50 -2.43 30.95
N VAL A 19 -9.25 -3.48 31.28
CA VAL A 19 -9.61 -4.54 30.32
C VAL A 19 -10.42 -3.96 29.17
N LEU A 20 -11.42 -3.12 29.46
CA LEU A 20 -12.22 -2.45 28.43
C LEU A 20 -11.35 -1.58 27.52
N LEU A 21 -10.44 -0.78 28.08
CA LEU A 21 -9.50 0.02 27.30
C LEU A 21 -8.63 -0.86 26.40
N GLN A 22 -8.10 -1.96 26.92
CA GLN A 22 -7.30 -2.90 26.13
C GLN A 22 -8.11 -3.53 24.99
N THR A 23 -9.36 -3.93 25.24
CA THR A 23 -10.27 -4.43 24.20
C THR A 23 -10.54 -3.36 23.14
N LEU A 24 -10.80 -2.11 23.54
CA LEU A 24 -11.02 -1.00 22.61
C LEU A 24 -9.79 -0.71 21.75
N VAL A 25 -8.58 -0.79 22.32
CA VAL A 25 -7.32 -0.65 21.56
C VAL A 25 -7.20 -1.75 20.51
N LEU A 26 -7.47 -3.01 20.85
CA LEU A 26 -7.42 -4.12 19.89
C LEU A 26 -8.45 -3.95 18.77
N ILE A 27 -9.68 -3.54 19.11
CA ILE A 27 -10.73 -3.26 18.11
C ILE A 27 -10.30 -2.09 17.23
N GLY A 28 -9.72 -1.03 17.80
CA GLY A 28 -9.19 0.11 17.04
C GLY A 28 -8.12 -0.29 16.03
N ILE A 29 -7.18 -1.16 16.43
CA ILE A 29 -6.16 -1.72 15.52
C ILE A 29 -6.83 -2.52 14.40
N ALA A 30 -7.75 -3.43 14.72
CA ALA A 30 -8.46 -4.22 13.72
C ALA A 30 -9.22 -3.32 12.73
N MET A 31 -9.96 -2.33 13.22
CA MET A 31 -10.66 -1.37 12.36
C MET A 31 -9.72 -0.56 11.49
N SER A 32 -8.52 -0.21 11.96
CA SER A 32 -7.55 0.54 11.16
C SER A 32 -7.10 -0.23 9.90
N PHE A 33 -7.03 -1.56 9.96
CA PHE A 33 -6.74 -2.40 8.79
C PHE A 33 -7.89 -2.39 7.78
N TYR A 34 -9.14 -2.38 8.24
CA TYR A 34 -10.31 -2.32 7.36
C TYR A 34 -10.58 -0.91 6.82
N ALA A 35 -10.05 0.12 7.46
CA ALA A 35 -10.27 1.51 7.06
C ALA A 35 -9.81 1.82 5.63
N VAL A 36 -8.76 1.14 5.12
CA VAL A 36 -8.33 1.30 3.71
C VAL A 36 -9.44 0.90 2.75
N SER A 37 -10.22 -0.13 3.07
CA SER A 37 -11.31 -0.60 2.22
C SER A 37 -12.53 0.34 2.25
N TRP A 38 -12.72 1.11 3.33
CA TRP A 38 -13.84 2.06 3.46
C TRP A 38 -13.52 3.47 2.92
N PHE A 39 -12.30 3.95 3.17
CA PHE A 39 -11.89 5.31 2.79
C PHE A 39 -11.02 5.35 1.54
N GLY A 40 -10.60 4.20 1.03
CA GLY A 40 -9.73 4.12 -0.13
C GLY A 40 -10.45 4.43 -1.43
N GLN A 41 -9.78 5.21 -2.27
CA GLN A 41 -10.21 5.45 -3.65
C GLN A 41 -9.71 4.31 -4.53
N GLU A 42 -10.59 3.81 -5.40
CA GLU A 42 -10.27 2.73 -6.33
C GLU A 42 -9.39 3.24 -7.47
N ILE A 43 -8.30 2.52 -7.74
CA ILE A 43 -7.43 2.74 -8.88
C ILE A 43 -7.14 1.41 -9.58
N ARG A 44 -6.88 1.49 -10.88
CA ARG A 44 -6.47 0.35 -11.70
C ARG A 44 -5.03 0.57 -12.12
N VAL A 45 -4.15 -0.36 -11.78
CA VAL A 45 -2.70 -0.25 -12.03
C VAL A 45 -2.28 -1.38 -12.96
N LYS A 46 -1.50 -1.04 -13.98
CA LYS A 46 -0.95 -2.02 -14.92
C LYS A 46 0.18 -2.82 -14.27
N THR A 47 0.16 -4.14 -14.41
CA THR A 47 1.32 -4.96 -14.05
C THR A 47 2.36 -4.95 -15.17
N VAL A 48 3.62 -5.10 -14.78
CA VAL A 48 4.73 -5.34 -15.70
C VAL A 48 5.29 -6.73 -15.43
N PRO A 49 5.78 -7.44 -16.47
CA PRO A 49 6.30 -8.78 -16.31
C PRO A 49 7.52 -8.78 -15.37
N VAL A 50 7.47 -9.65 -14.38
CA VAL A 50 8.60 -10.00 -13.52
C VAL A 50 9.17 -11.33 -14.04
N ASP A 51 10.44 -11.59 -13.80
CA ASP A 51 11.06 -12.87 -14.18
C ASP A 51 10.17 -14.04 -13.68
N PRO A 52 9.76 -14.98 -14.56
CA PRO A 52 8.91 -16.12 -14.21
C PRO A 52 9.37 -16.89 -12.96
N ARG A 53 10.68 -16.91 -12.69
CA ARG A 53 11.26 -17.62 -11.55
C ARG A 53 11.02 -16.92 -10.21
N ASP A 54 10.83 -15.60 -10.22
CA ASP A 54 10.61 -14.79 -9.02
C ASP A 54 9.11 -14.61 -8.68
N LEU A 55 8.23 -15.06 -9.57
CA LEU A 55 6.77 -14.94 -9.43
C LEU A 55 6.17 -15.94 -8.44
N LEU A 56 6.80 -17.09 -8.14
CA LEU A 56 6.20 -18.15 -7.33
C LEU A 56 7.05 -18.50 -6.10
N TYR A 57 6.66 -18.00 -4.93
CA TYR A 57 7.25 -18.39 -3.65
C TYR A 57 6.15 -18.92 -2.72
N GLY A 58 5.74 -20.18 -2.90
CA GLY A 58 4.70 -20.82 -2.08
C GLY A 58 3.30 -20.28 -2.40
N ASP A 59 2.61 -19.74 -1.41
CA ASP A 59 1.19 -19.34 -1.47
C ASP A 59 0.95 -17.92 -2.05
N TYR A 60 1.93 -17.30 -2.71
CA TYR A 60 1.77 -15.95 -3.27
C TYR A 60 2.51 -15.71 -4.58
N VAL A 61 1.99 -14.75 -5.34
CA VAL A 61 2.62 -14.19 -6.54
C VAL A 61 3.26 -12.84 -6.27
N THR A 62 4.45 -12.61 -6.84
CA THR A 62 5.13 -11.31 -6.82
C THR A 62 4.62 -10.46 -7.99
N LEU A 63 4.18 -9.24 -7.72
CA LEU A 63 3.68 -8.29 -8.71
C LEU A 63 4.67 -7.14 -8.85
N SER A 64 4.89 -6.70 -10.08
CA SER A 64 5.56 -5.44 -10.36
C SER A 64 4.60 -4.54 -11.11
N TYR A 65 4.68 -3.24 -10.82
CA TYR A 65 3.77 -2.23 -11.36
C TYR A 65 4.50 -1.31 -12.32
N ASP A 66 3.80 -0.81 -13.32
CA ASP A 66 4.34 0.22 -14.22
C ASP A 66 4.71 1.49 -13.43
N ILE A 67 3.84 1.89 -12.50
CA ILE A 67 4.05 3.01 -11.57
C ILE A 67 5.20 2.79 -10.58
N SER A 68 5.81 1.60 -10.51
CA SER A 68 6.99 1.38 -9.67
C SER A 68 8.27 1.91 -10.31
N SER A 69 8.28 2.19 -11.61
CA SER A 69 9.43 2.73 -12.33
C SER A 69 9.17 4.18 -12.72
N LEU A 70 9.67 5.12 -11.92
CA LEU A 70 9.47 6.55 -12.14
C LEU A 70 10.66 7.15 -12.90
N ASP A 71 10.40 7.98 -13.89
CA ASP A 71 11.42 8.87 -14.48
C ASP A 71 11.82 9.91 -13.42
N THR A 72 13.11 10.24 -13.33
CA THR A 72 13.62 11.25 -12.38
C THR A 72 12.98 12.63 -12.57
N ARG A 73 12.44 12.94 -13.76
CA ARG A 73 11.66 14.17 -14.04
C ARG A 73 10.33 14.24 -13.31
N LEU A 74 9.81 13.11 -12.84
CA LEU A 74 8.62 13.07 -11.97
C LEU A 74 8.95 13.50 -10.54
N TRP A 75 10.22 13.48 -10.13
CA TRP A 75 10.63 14.04 -8.85
C TRP A 75 10.46 15.56 -8.86
N LYS A 76 9.61 16.09 -7.98
CA LYS A 76 9.25 17.52 -7.95
C LYS A 76 9.91 18.31 -6.82
N GLU A 77 10.73 17.68 -5.99
CA GLU A 77 11.44 18.38 -4.92
C GLU A 77 12.82 18.84 -5.35
N ALA A 78 13.22 20.01 -4.81
CA ALA A 78 14.55 20.55 -5.04
C ALA A 78 15.62 19.71 -4.32
N GLY A 79 16.77 19.52 -4.96
CA GLY A 79 17.91 18.81 -4.40
C GLY A 79 18.20 17.48 -5.09
N SER A 80 18.87 16.58 -4.38
CA SER A 80 19.18 15.24 -4.86
C SER A 80 17.94 14.35 -4.90
N THR A 81 17.95 13.38 -5.82
CA THR A 81 16.97 12.30 -5.84
C THR A 81 16.93 11.57 -4.49
N PRO A 82 15.77 11.00 -4.10
CA PRO A 82 15.63 10.35 -2.81
C PRO A 82 16.55 9.13 -2.68
N GLU A 83 17.02 8.87 -1.48
CA GLU A 83 17.94 7.77 -1.20
C GLU A 83 17.22 6.42 -1.06
N ARG A 84 17.97 5.32 -1.19
CA ARG A 84 17.42 3.98 -0.98
C ARG A 84 16.87 3.82 0.44
N GLY A 85 15.66 3.27 0.53
CA GLY A 85 14.93 3.05 1.77
C GLY A 85 14.08 4.24 2.21
N GLU A 86 14.24 5.40 1.56
CA GLU A 86 13.51 6.61 1.90
C GLU A 86 12.02 6.47 1.58
N PRO A 87 11.11 6.85 2.50
CA PRO A 87 9.68 6.88 2.22
C PRO A 87 9.34 8.08 1.34
N ILE A 88 8.56 7.85 0.29
CA ILE A 88 8.09 8.88 -0.64
C ILE A 88 6.59 8.72 -0.91
N TYR A 89 5.99 9.77 -1.45
CA TYR A 89 4.63 9.81 -1.96
C TYR A 89 4.64 9.99 -3.47
N VAL A 90 4.00 9.07 -4.17
CA VAL A 90 3.81 9.11 -5.61
C VAL A 90 2.39 9.54 -5.89
N VAL A 91 2.22 10.65 -6.59
CA VAL A 91 0.91 11.14 -7.00
C VAL A 91 0.52 10.47 -8.30
N LEU A 92 -0.64 9.82 -8.26
CA LEU A 92 -1.25 9.07 -9.35
C LEU A 92 -2.50 9.80 -9.83
N LYS A 93 -2.75 9.71 -11.14
CA LYS A 93 -3.98 10.18 -11.77
C LYS A 93 -4.48 9.14 -12.77
N PRO A 94 -5.79 8.86 -12.84
CA PRO A 94 -6.33 8.03 -13.91
C PRO A 94 -6.06 8.66 -15.28
N GLY A 95 -5.39 7.93 -16.15
CA GLY A 95 -5.18 8.26 -17.56
C GLY A 95 -6.45 8.10 -18.37
N THR A 96 -6.35 8.32 -19.68
CA THR A 96 -7.50 8.25 -20.60
C THR A 96 -8.10 6.85 -20.75
N ASP A 97 -7.30 5.82 -20.47
CA ASP A 97 -7.70 4.41 -20.48
C ASP A 97 -8.22 3.92 -19.11
N GLY A 98 -8.28 4.82 -18.12
CA GLY A 98 -8.67 4.52 -16.74
C GLY A 98 -7.59 3.82 -15.92
N LEU A 99 -6.37 3.65 -16.44
CA LEU A 99 -5.22 3.15 -15.69
C LEU A 99 -4.52 4.30 -14.96
N ALA A 100 -4.03 4.06 -13.76
CA ALA A 100 -3.36 5.05 -12.97
C ALA A 100 -1.94 5.29 -13.51
N GLU A 101 -1.63 6.55 -13.78
CA GLU A 101 -0.32 7.01 -14.22
C GLU A 101 0.33 7.87 -13.14
N ALA A 102 1.65 7.76 -12.98
CA ALA A 102 2.40 8.57 -12.04
C ALA A 102 2.68 9.96 -12.65
N ILE A 103 2.20 11.01 -11.98
CA ILE A 103 2.35 12.40 -12.43
C ILE A 103 3.38 13.19 -11.61
N GLY A 104 3.77 12.68 -10.45
CA GLY A 104 4.82 13.29 -9.63
C GLY A 104 5.20 12.44 -8.43
N ALA A 105 6.39 12.70 -7.89
CA ALA A 105 6.91 12.08 -6.67
C ALA A 105 7.48 13.14 -5.73
N TYR A 106 7.24 12.94 -4.44
CA TYR A 106 7.52 13.87 -3.36
C TYR A 106 7.99 13.10 -2.12
N ARG A 107 8.82 13.71 -1.27
CA ARG A 107 9.22 13.21 0.03
C ARG A 107 8.07 13.28 1.03
N ASN A 108 7.33 14.39 1.01
CA ASN A 108 6.15 14.60 1.85
C ASN A 108 4.87 14.58 1.01
N LYS A 109 3.74 14.21 1.63
CA LYS A 109 2.45 14.16 0.93
C LYS A 109 2.07 15.57 0.45
N PRO A 110 1.93 15.81 -0.87
CA PRO A 110 1.54 17.11 -1.41
C PRO A 110 0.02 17.35 -1.24
N ALA A 111 -0.40 18.59 -1.49
CA ALA A 111 -1.81 18.89 -1.71
C ALA A 111 -2.26 18.28 -3.04
N LEU A 112 -3.37 17.54 -3.01
CA LEU A 112 -3.89 16.82 -4.17
C LEU A 112 -4.97 17.62 -4.88
N GLN A 113 -4.97 17.61 -6.21
CA GLN A 113 -6.06 18.12 -7.02
C GLN A 113 -7.20 17.11 -7.10
N PRO A 114 -8.42 17.54 -7.51
CA PRO A 114 -9.53 16.61 -7.70
C PRO A 114 -9.18 15.48 -8.67
N GLY A 115 -9.36 14.23 -8.22
CA GLY A 115 -9.05 13.02 -8.99
C GLY A 115 -7.59 12.55 -8.88
N GLU A 116 -6.73 13.24 -8.12
CA GLU A 116 -5.37 12.79 -7.81
C GLU A 116 -5.33 11.99 -6.51
N ILE A 117 -4.45 11.00 -6.48
CA ILE A 117 -4.27 10.08 -5.36
C ILE A 117 -2.79 10.03 -5.01
N ALA A 118 -2.44 10.29 -3.75
CA ALA A 118 -1.08 10.05 -3.26
C ALA A 118 -0.97 8.62 -2.74
N MET A 119 -0.09 7.83 -3.33
CA MET A 119 0.30 6.50 -2.87
C MET A 119 1.65 6.58 -2.17
N ARG A 120 1.75 6.01 -0.97
CA ARG A 120 2.99 5.97 -0.21
C ARG A 120 3.81 4.75 -0.63
N GLY A 121 5.11 4.94 -0.83
CA GLY A 121 6.07 3.88 -1.11
C GLY A 121 7.43 4.15 -0.47
N SER A 122 8.37 3.26 -0.70
CA SER A 122 9.77 3.42 -0.33
C SER A 122 10.67 3.20 -1.54
N VAL A 123 11.75 3.99 -1.63
CA VAL A 123 12.71 3.86 -2.73
C VAL A 123 13.46 2.54 -2.56
N ASN A 124 13.34 1.66 -3.54
CA ASN A 124 14.08 0.39 -3.56
C ASN A 124 15.47 0.55 -4.17
N TYR A 125 15.56 1.34 -5.24
CA TYR A 125 16.77 1.65 -5.98
C TYR A 125 16.58 2.95 -6.74
N ASN A 126 17.64 3.75 -6.88
CA ASN A 126 17.69 4.91 -7.74
C ASN A 126 18.85 4.76 -8.73
N ALA A 127 18.61 5.16 -9.97
CA ALA A 127 19.58 5.22 -11.06
C ALA A 127 19.62 6.66 -11.59
N LEU A 128 20.50 6.93 -12.55
CA LEU A 128 20.65 8.26 -13.16
C LEU A 128 19.30 8.82 -13.67
N ASP A 129 18.51 7.98 -14.35
CA ASP A 129 17.28 8.40 -15.03
C ASP A 129 16.02 7.70 -14.51
N SER A 130 16.13 6.85 -13.48
CA SER A 130 14.95 6.16 -12.92
C SER A 130 14.99 5.98 -11.41
N ILE A 131 13.82 6.06 -10.78
CA ILE A 131 13.60 5.80 -9.37
C ILE A 131 12.64 4.60 -9.28
N ARG A 132 13.13 3.50 -8.71
CA ARG A 132 12.32 2.31 -8.43
C ARG A 132 11.70 2.40 -7.05
N VAL A 133 10.39 2.29 -6.99
CA VAL A 133 9.57 2.43 -5.78
C VAL A 133 8.87 1.12 -5.45
N LYS A 134 8.88 0.75 -4.17
CA LYS A 134 8.07 -0.33 -3.60
C LYS A 134 6.93 0.26 -2.79
N TYR A 135 5.72 -0.22 -3.02
CA TYR A 135 4.49 0.24 -2.39
C TYR A 135 4.02 -0.67 -1.24
N GLY A 136 4.66 -1.83 -1.05
CA GLY A 136 4.31 -2.78 0.01
C GLY A 136 3.07 -3.61 -0.31
N VAL A 137 2.60 -3.55 -1.56
CA VAL A 137 1.47 -4.33 -2.09
C VAL A 137 1.93 -5.22 -3.25
N GLU A 138 3.21 -5.57 -3.35
CA GLU A 138 3.74 -6.41 -4.43
C GLU A 138 3.39 -7.89 -4.24
N LYS A 139 2.97 -8.32 -3.05
CA LYS A 139 2.65 -9.73 -2.79
C LYS A 139 1.14 -9.95 -2.84
N TYR A 140 0.69 -10.83 -3.72
CA TYR A 140 -0.69 -11.24 -3.82
C TYR A 140 -0.83 -12.73 -3.51
N TYR A 141 -1.55 -13.07 -2.45
CA TYR A 141 -1.70 -14.44 -1.98
C TYR A 141 -2.74 -15.18 -2.82
N VAL A 142 -2.37 -16.36 -3.31
CA VAL A 142 -3.19 -17.16 -4.22
C VAL A 142 -3.35 -18.58 -3.65
N PRO A 143 -4.49 -19.24 -3.89
CA PRO A 143 -4.63 -20.66 -3.56
C PRO A 143 -3.57 -21.51 -4.25
N GLU A 144 -3.13 -22.57 -3.59
CA GLU A 144 -2.15 -23.52 -4.14
C GLU A 144 -2.59 -24.04 -5.52
N GLY A 145 -1.65 -24.10 -6.46
CA GLY A 145 -1.91 -24.57 -7.83
C GLY A 145 -2.50 -23.53 -8.79
N THR A 146 -2.91 -22.34 -8.34
CA THR A 146 -3.46 -21.28 -9.21
C THR A 146 -2.42 -20.28 -9.72
N GLY A 147 -1.19 -20.30 -9.19
CA GLY A 147 -0.14 -19.35 -9.56
C GLY A 147 0.29 -19.42 -11.03
N LYS A 148 0.36 -20.62 -11.62
CA LYS A 148 0.81 -20.81 -13.02
C LYS A 148 -0.12 -20.17 -14.07
N SER A 149 -1.43 -20.18 -13.84
CA SER A 149 -2.37 -19.57 -14.80
C SER A 149 -2.34 -18.03 -14.73
N LEU A 150 -1.97 -17.47 -13.58
CA LEU A 150 -1.74 -16.03 -13.42
C LEU A 150 -0.38 -15.63 -14.00
N GLU A 151 0.62 -16.51 -13.96
CA GLU A 151 1.94 -16.31 -14.56
C GLU A 151 1.86 -16.11 -16.08
N GLU A 152 1.15 -16.99 -16.80
CA GLU A 152 0.97 -16.89 -18.26
C GLU A 152 0.31 -15.58 -18.70
N LYS A 153 -0.38 -14.91 -17.77
CA LYS A 153 -1.15 -13.70 -17.99
C LYS A 153 -0.52 -12.47 -17.35
N ALA A 154 0.61 -12.61 -16.65
CA ALA A 154 1.19 -11.54 -15.82
C ALA A 154 1.52 -10.27 -16.62
N ASP A 155 1.77 -10.39 -17.92
CA ASP A 155 1.97 -9.28 -18.86
C ASP A 155 0.70 -8.47 -19.18
N ARG A 156 -0.47 -9.05 -18.88
CA ARG A 156 -1.81 -8.56 -19.20
C ARG A 156 -2.70 -8.35 -17.99
N LEU A 157 -2.18 -8.50 -16.77
CA LEU A 157 -2.97 -8.26 -15.57
C LEU A 157 -3.14 -6.76 -15.28
N ILE A 158 -4.33 -6.42 -14.79
CA ILE A 158 -4.66 -5.12 -14.21
C ILE A 158 -4.97 -5.38 -12.75
N VAL A 159 -4.27 -4.67 -11.86
CA VAL A 159 -4.54 -4.74 -10.42
C VAL A 159 -5.52 -3.65 -10.05
N ARG A 160 -6.68 -4.04 -9.54
CA ARG A 160 -7.61 -3.13 -8.88
C ARG A 160 -7.22 -3.04 -7.41
N MET A 161 -6.87 -1.84 -6.97
CA MET A 161 -6.49 -1.58 -5.58
C MET A 161 -7.16 -0.32 -5.04
N LYS A 162 -7.35 -0.27 -3.73
CA LYS A 162 -7.80 0.92 -3.01
C LYS A 162 -6.64 1.63 -2.35
N VAL A 163 -6.57 2.95 -2.53
CA VAL A 163 -5.56 3.80 -1.88
C VAL A 163 -6.25 4.74 -0.91
N ALA A 164 -5.91 4.61 0.37
CA ALA A 164 -6.44 5.44 1.44
C ALA A 164 -5.86 6.86 1.41
N PRO A 165 -6.54 7.85 2.00
CA PRO A 165 -6.04 9.23 2.05
C PRO A 165 -4.66 9.38 2.71
N TRP A 166 -4.24 8.46 3.60
CA TRP A 166 -2.90 8.47 4.18
C TRP A 166 -1.82 7.80 3.31
N GLY A 167 -2.20 7.31 2.13
CA GLY A 167 -1.31 6.75 1.10
C GLY A 167 -1.11 5.24 1.15
N GLN A 168 -1.73 4.53 2.09
CA GLN A 168 -1.68 3.07 2.12
C GLN A 168 -2.58 2.48 1.05
N ALA A 169 -2.04 1.50 0.31
CA ALA A 169 -2.77 0.76 -0.70
C ALA A 169 -3.16 -0.65 -0.21
N LYS A 170 -4.21 -1.20 -0.82
CA LYS A 170 -4.64 -2.59 -0.64
C LYS A 170 -5.19 -3.13 -1.96
N ILE A 171 -4.69 -4.29 -2.40
CA ILE A 171 -5.24 -4.99 -3.56
C ILE A 171 -6.64 -5.51 -3.21
N GLU A 172 -7.60 -5.24 -4.08
CA GLU A 172 -8.93 -5.84 -4.00
C GLU A 172 -9.08 -7.01 -4.98
N GLN A 173 -8.57 -6.85 -6.21
CA GLN A 173 -8.77 -7.85 -7.26
C GLN A 173 -7.68 -7.78 -8.34
N LEU A 174 -7.39 -8.94 -8.93
CA LEU A 174 -6.65 -9.05 -10.19
C LEU A 174 -7.64 -9.27 -11.34
N GLU A 175 -7.50 -8.46 -12.38
CA GLU A 175 -8.30 -8.53 -13.61
C GLU A 175 -7.40 -8.92 -14.77
N ASP A 176 -7.94 -9.73 -15.68
CA ASP A 176 -7.32 -9.96 -16.98
C ASP A 176 -7.71 -8.80 -17.91
N ARG A 177 -6.76 -8.23 -18.64
CA ARG A 177 -7.06 -7.25 -19.69
C ARG A 177 -7.67 -7.99 -20.88
N VAL A 178 -8.96 -8.29 -20.78
CA VAL A 178 -9.74 -8.85 -21.90
C VAL A 178 -9.69 -7.84 -23.06
N GLN A 179 -9.26 -8.33 -24.24
CA GLN A 179 -9.28 -7.60 -25.51
C GLN A 179 -10.70 -7.27 -25.95
#